data_AF-A0A819S8P4-F1
#
_entry.id   AF-A0A819S8P4-F1
#
_cell.length_a   1.000
_cell.length_b   1.000
_cell.length_c   1.000
_cell.angle_alpha   90.00
_cell.angle_beta   90.00
_cell.angle_gamma   90.00
#
_symmetry.space_group_name_H-M   'P 1'
#
loop_
_entity.id
_entity.type
_entity.pdbx_description
1 polymer ?
#
loop_
_entity_poly.entity_id
_entity_poly.type
_entity_poly.pdbx_seq_one_letter_code
_entity_poly.pdbx_strand_id
1 'polypeptide(L)'
;MILIESFFEQKKLLEDLFNDIVRDYRFLIEKTHIQVIPGKLEGIYSWIAINYVLGRFQSNSTDSISVTNGQTISISKKRPSTVGILDMGGASAQIAFEVSPDTSIEGEEIAEFSLGYDEDQEVFKYRIYVTTFLGYGANKAFEKYIERIISIALNASTSNSSHILIDDADCLPHGYSANYIRNNKTITVIGEGDFHSCAKHLVTLLNLNATCKRKPCSLNGVYQPTINYELQDFYGFSEFWYTMEDILKIGGPYTRLAFLNASNNYCNSKWADIRRWYTDRLFPKADLNRVLLQCFKSAWLYAFLHDGLKFPINYERLRSASLVNNNDVQWTLGAILYKTRFLPLRAINQVKSTIHYRRAHTDSTAMIILICSMLLLCVLIFYRKILRAKIRTLFYRRNGLHLSSSSSNFNQRYQLLTSIVIDDSPSLSYTYTSGKTLQTSSSSSSLYNERLRSV
;
A
#
# COMPACT_ATOMS: atom_id res chain seq x y z
N MET A 1 -15.68 -20.64 25.31
CA MET A 1 -15.74 -21.58 24.19
C MET A 1 -15.74 -20.84 22.87
N ILE A 2 -16.88 -20.35 22.36
CA ILE A 2 -17.05 -19.81 20.99
C ILE A 2 -15.85 -19.00 20.44
N LEU A 3 -15.34 -18.00 21.17
CA LEU A 3 -14.21 -17.16 20.71
C LEU A 3 -12.85 -17.90 20.59
N ILE A 4 -12.66 -18.98 21.35
CA ILE A 4 -11.47 -19.84 21.33
C ILE A 4 -11.58 -20.82 20.14
N GLU A 5 -12.78 -21.36 19.90
CA GLU A 5 -13.08 -22.22 18.75
C GLU A 5 -12.83 -21.43 17.45
N SER A 6 -13.39 -20.22 17.30
CA SER A 6 -13.16 -19.39 16.11
C SER A 6 -11.70 -18.97 15.91
N PHE A 7 -10.92 -18.81 16.99
CA PHE A 7 -9.48 -18.51 16.87
C PHE A 7 -8.68 -19.73 16.39
N PHE A 8 -9.03 -20.92 16.88
CA PHE A 8 -8.38 -22.16 16.43
C PHE A 8 -8.73 -22.50 14.97
N GLU A 9 -10.00 -22.33 14.58
CA GLU A 9 -10.45 -22.48 13.19
C GLU A 9 -9.77 -21.49 12.25
N GLN A 10 -9.71 -20.21 12.63
CA GLN A 10 -8.98 -19.17 11.89
C GLN A 10 -7.51 -19.54 11.72
N LYS A 11 -6.81 -19.93 12.81
CA LYS A 11 -5.40 -20.34 12.74
C LYS A 11 -5.21 -21.54 11.81
N LYS A 12 -6.07 -22.56 11.91
CA LYS A 12 -6.02 -23.75 11.05
C LYS A 12 -6.17 -23.36 9.58
N LEU A 13 -7.13 -22.51 9.23
CA LEU A 13 -7.36 -22.05 7.86
C LEU A 13 -6.14 -21.29 7.28
N LEU A 14 -5.50 -20.44 8.08
CA LEU A 14 -4.30 -19.70 7.67
C LEU A 14 -3.07 -20.63 7.51
N GLU A 15 -2.94 -21.66 8.35
CA GLU A 15 -1.88 -22.67 8.23
C GLU A 15 -2.08 -23.60 7.03
N ASP A 16 -3.33 -24.01 6.75
CA ASP A 16 -3.70 -24.83 5.59
C ASP A 16 -3.40 -24.09 4.27
N LEU A 17 -3.86 -22.83 4.16
CA LEU A 17 -3.61 -21.95 3.02
C LEU A 17 -2.11 -21.69 2.79
N PHE A 18 -1.30 -21.59 3.86
CA PHE A 18 0.16 -21.48 3.73
C PHE A 18 0.78 -22.75 3.15
N ASN A 19 0.39 -23.92 3.65
CA ASN A 19 0.93 -25.20 3.20
C ASN A 19 0.59 -25.46 1.72
N ASP A 20 -0.65 -25.18 1.31
CA ASP A 20 -1.12 -25.31 -0.07
C ASP A 20 -0.39 -24.37 -1.02
N ILE A 21 -0.22 -23.08 -0.66
CA ILE A 21 0.49 -22.12 -1.51
C ILE A 21 1.97 -22.51 -1.68
N VAL A 22 2.62 -23.01 -0.62
CA VAL A 22 4.03 -23.47 -0.67
C VAL A 22 4.19 -24.79 -1.45
N ARG A 23 3.17 -25.65 -1.45
CA ARG A 23 3.16 -26.91 -2.22
C ARG A 23 2.98 -26.66 -3.71
N ASP A 24 2.00 -25.84 -4.08
CA ASP A 24 1.49 -25.77 -5.46
C ASP A 24 2.07 -24.59 -6.27
N TYR A 25 2.64 -23.58 -5.61
CA TYR A 25 3.13 -22.35 -6.26
C TYR A 25 4.59 -22.03 -5.87
N ARG A 26 5.23 -21.16 -6.68
CA ARG A 26 6.61 -20.70 -6.46
C ARG A 26 6.70 -19.22 -6.09
N PHE A 27 5.73 -18.72 -5.33
CA PHE A 27 5.75 -17.35 -4.81
C PHE A 27 6.75 -17.21 -3.65
N LEU A 28 7.32 -16.01 -3.48
CA LEU A 28 8.11 -15.67 -2.30
C LEU A 28 7.17 -15.42 -1.11
N ILE A 29 6.93 -16.47 -0.31
CA ILE A 29 5.95 -16.45 0.77
C ILE A 29 6.53 -16.86 2.12
N GLU A 30 6.15 -16.11 3.15
CA GLU A 30 6.40 -16.41 4.55
C GLU A 30 5.05 -16.55 5.27
N LYS A 31 5.01 -17.21 6.45
CA LYS A 31 3.77 -17.30 7.25
C LYS A 31 3.20 -15.93 7.62
N THR A 32 4.07 -14.93 7.77
CA THR A 32 3.76 -13.50 8.01
C THR A 32 3.02 -12.81 6.86
N HIS A 33 2.95 -13.43 5.67
CA HIS A 33 2.20 -12.91 4.52
C HIS A 33 0.72 -13.34 4.53
N ILE A 34 0.37 -14.39 5.27
CA ILE A 34 -0.99 -14.92 5.39
C ILE A 34 -1.52 -14.57 6.79
N GLN A 35 -2.36 -13.54 6.85
CA GLN A 35 -2.93 -13.01 8.08
C GLN A 35 -4.33 -12.44 7.83
N VAL A 36 -5.20 -12.48 8.83
CA VAL A 36 -6.41 -11.64 8.83
C VAL A 36 -5.99 -10.20 9.09
N ILE A 37 -6.36 -9.27 8.20
CA ILE A 37 -6.04 -7.86 8.37
C ILE A 37 -6.91 -7.23 9.47
N PRO A 38 -6.32 -6.50 10.44
CA PRO A 38 -7.09 -5.60 11.29
C PRO A 38 -7.65 -4.45 10.44
N GLY A 39 -8.88 -4.01 10.72
CA GLY A 39 -9.49 -2.88 9.99
C GLY A 39 -8.69 -1.57 10.05
N LYS A 40 -7.83 -1.38 11.06
CA LYS A 40 -6.87 -0.27 11.11
C LYS A 40 -5.86 -0.35 9.95
N LEU A 41 -5.37 -1.54 9.60
CA LEU A 41 -4.51 -1.73 8.42
C LEU A 41 -5.31 -1.55 7.13
N GLU A 42 -6.56 -2.04 7.07
CA GLU A 42 -7.45 -1.84 5.93
C GLU A 42 -7.65 -0.34 5.63
N GLY A 43 -7.97 0.47 6.64
CA GLY A 43 -8.09 1.93 6.52
C GLY A 43 -6.79 2.63 6.14
N ILE A 44 -5.64 2.24 6.74
CA ILE A 44 -4.31 2.73 6.33
C ILE A 44 -4.04 2.41 4.86
N TYR A 45 -4.33 1.19 4.42
CA TYR A 45 -4.05 0.75 3.06
C TYR A 45 -5.00 1.36 2.04
N SER A 46 -6.30 1.51 2.31
CA SER A 46 -7.22 2.28 1.44
C SER A 46 -6.77 3.74 1.33
N TRP A 47 -6.28 4.35 2.42
CA TRP A 47 -5.71 5.71 2.40
C TRP A 47 -4.41 5.81 1.58
N ILE A 48 -3.52 4.82 1.66
CA ILE A 48 -2.32 4.74 0.81
C ILE A 48 -2.71 4.58 -0.67
N ALA A 49 -3.68 3.72 -0.97
CA ALA A 49 -4.12 3.43 -2.34
C ALA A 49 -4.63 4.68 -3.07
N ILE A 50 -5.56 5.43 -2.46
CA ILE A 50 -6.11 6.63 -3.11
C ILE A 50 -5.05 7.73 -3.28
N ASN A 51 -4.21 7.95 -2.27
CA ASN A 51 -3.21 9.02 -2.31
C ASN A 51 -2.06 8.71 -3.28
N TYR A 52 -1.76 7.42 -3.50
CA TYR A 52 -0.88 6.98 -4.59
C TYR A 52 -1.51 7.23 -5.97
N VAL A 53 -2.75 6.80 -6.20
CA VAL A 53 -3.45 6.95 -7.49
C VAL A 53 -3.76 8.41 -7.85
N LEU A 54 -3.91 9.28 -6.84
CA LEU A 54 -4.01 10.74 -6.98
C LEU A 54 -2.64 11.47 -6.99
N GLY A 55 -1.51 10.74 -6.99
CA GLY A 55 -0.17 11.31 -7.07
C GLY A 55 0.28 12.14 -5.87
N ARG A 56 -0.44 12.09 -4.73
CA ARG A 56 -0.18 12.97 -3.56
C ARG A 56 1.14 12.70 -2.85
N PHE A 57 1.76 11.54 -3.10
CA PHE A 57 3.09 11.20 -2.61
C PHE A 57 4.24 11.72 -3.48
N GLN A 58 3.98 12.46 -4.55
CA GLN A 58 5.03 13.07 -5.38
C GLN A 58 5.62 14.32 -4.70
N SER A 59 6.93 14.32 -4.49
CA SER A 59 7.67 15.49 -4.00
C SER A 59 8.11 16.36 -5.18
N ASN A 60 7.45 17.51 -5.36
CA ASN A 60 7.86 18.52 -6.35
C ASN A 60 9.22 19.09 -5.93
N SER A 61 10.30 18.57 -6.54
CA SER A 61 11.69 18.89 -6.19
C SER A 61 12.16 20.26 -6.73
N THR A 62 11.23 21.19 -6.95
CA THR A 62 11.43 22.47 -7.65
C THR A 62 11.16 23.68 -6.76
N ASP A 63 11.39 23.55 -5.45
CA ASP A 63 11.55 24.70 -4.55
C ASP A 63 12.89 25.40 -4.87
N SER A 64 12.86 26.34 -5.82
CA SER A 64 14.01 27.16 -6.18
C SER A 64 14.44 28.05 -5.01
N ILE A 65 15.70 27.96 -4.59
CA ILE A 65 16.23 28.73 -3.45
C ILE A 65 16.36 30.22 -3.83
N SER A 66 15.30 30.99 -3.59
CA SER A 66 15.30 32.45 -3.72
C SER A 66 16.07 33.09 -2.58
N VAL A 67 17.39 33.25 -2.74
CA VAL A 67 18.24 33.95 -1.76
C VAL A 67 18.01 35.46 -1.85
N THR A 68 17.14 35.98 -0.99
CA THR A 68 17.00 37.43 -0.75
C THR A 68 17.49 37.79 0.65
N ASN A 69 18.55 38.61 0.72
CA ASN A 69 19.00 39.34 1.92
C ASN A 69 19.22 38.50 3.19
N GLY A 70 19.90 37.36 3.07
CA GLY A 70 20.55 36.67 4.20
C GLY A 70 19.64 35.97 5.22
N GLN A 71 18.32 35.99 5.03
CA GLN A 71 17.38 35.19 5.84
C GLN A 71 17.15 33.83 5.18
N THR A 72 17.61 32.77 5.82
CA THR A 72 17.29 31.38 5.43
C THR A 72 15.85 31.05 5.81
N ILE A 73 14.90 31.46 4.98
CA ILE A 73 13.52 31.00 5.08
C ILE A 73 13.52 29.49 4.84
N SER A 74 13.19 28.71 5.86
CA SER A 74 12.98 27.27 5.74
C SER A 74 11.68 27.02 4.96
N ILE A 75 11.78 26.97 3.63
CA ILE A 75 10.71 26.45 2.78
C ILE A 75 10.49 24.99 3.18
N SER A 76 9.43 24.75 3.95
CA SER A 76 8.99 23.41 4.31
C SER A 76 8.53 22.71 3.04
N LYS A 77 9.30 21.70 2.59
CA LYS A 77 9.08 20.94 1.35
C LYS A 77 7.62 20.55 1.23
N LYS A 78 6.87 21.28 0.40
CA LYS A 78 5.41 21.28 0.49
C LYS A 78 4.84 20.11 -0.31
N ARG A 79 4.76 18.93 0.33
CA ARG A 79 4.07 17.78 -0.27
C ARG A 79 2.63 18.16 -0.61
N PRO A 80 2.05 17.61 -1.70
CA PRO A 80 0.63 17.79 -1.98
C PRO A 80 -0.22 17.37 -0.78
N SER A 81 -1.25 18.15 -0.44
CA SER A 81 -2.24 17.75 0.56
C SER A 81 -2.85 16.40 0.20
N THR A 82 -3.01 15.51 1.17
CA THR A 82 -3.62 14.20 0.95
C THR A 82 -5.15 14.25 1.08
N VAL A 83 -5.82 13.24 0.54
CA VAL A 83 -7.26 13.04 0.70
C VAL A 83 -7.53 12.02 1.81
N GLY A 84 -8.65 12.17 2.51
CA GLY A 84 -9.17 11.17 3.44
C GLY A 84 -9.94 10.06 2.72
N ILE A 85 -10.21 8.98 3.45
CA ILE A 85 -11.04 7.86 2.99
C ILE A 85 -12.18 7.61 3.97
N LEU A 86 -13.31 7.19 3.40
CA LEU A 86 -14.40 6.49 4.06
C LEU A 86 -14.53 5.15 3.34
N ASP A 87 -14.46 4.05 4.07
CA ASP A 87 -14.74 2.71 3.54
C ASP A 87 -15.90 2.11 4.34
N MET A 88 -16.75 1.34 3.67
CA MET A 88 -17.87 0.65 4.33
C MET A 88 -18.07 -0.68 3.63
N GLY A 89 -17.54 -1.74 4.24
CA GLY A 89 -17.77 -3.11 3.81
C GLY A 89 -19.09 -3.67 4.36
N GLY A 90 -19.27 -4.99 4.22
CA GLY A 90 -20.43 -5.68 4.80
C GLY A 90 -20.41 -5.72 6.33
N ALA A 91 -19.24 -5.83 6.96
CA ALA A 91 -19.10 -6.06 8.41
C ALA A 91 -18.62 -4.85 9.22
N SER A 92 -17.71 -4.05 8.67
CA SER A 92 -17.13 -2.86 9.30
C SER A 92 -17.20 -1.63 8.39
N ALA A 93 -17.03 -0.46 9.00
CA ALA A 93 -16.75 0.79 8.30
C ALA A 93 -15.46 1.41 8.86
N GLN A 94 -14.74 2.15 8.03
CA GLN A 94 -13.40 2.67 8.29
C GLN A 94 -13.35 4.14 7.87
N ILE A 95 -12.60 4.94 8.60
CA ILE A 95 -12.26 6.32 8.24
C ILE A 95 -10.76 6.51 8.46
N ALA A 96 -10.08 7.17 7.53
CA ALA A 96 -8.68 7.58 7.72
C ALA A 96 -8.35 8.88 6.99
N PHE A 97 -7.56 9.76 7.61
CA PHE A 97 -7.10 11.02 7.03
C PHE A 97 -5.84 11.55 7.73
N GLU A 98 -5.04 12.35 7.03
CA GLU A 98 -3.82 12.95 7.59
C GLU A 98 -4.16 14.00 8.66
N VAL A 99 -3.40 14.02 9.76
CA VAL A 99 -3.52 15.00 10.84
C VAL A 99 -2.23 15.81 10.96
N SER A 100 -2.31 17.05 11.45
CA SER A 100 -1.12 17.92 11.55
C SER A 100 -0.07 17.29 12.49
N PRO A 101 1.24 17.41 12.17
CA PRO A 101 2.31 17.09 13.12
C PRO A 101 2.14 17.82 14.46
N ASP A 102 1.74 19.10 14.42
CA ASP A 102 1.63 19.97 15.60
C ASP A 102 0.47 19.61 16.54
N THR A 103 -0.45 18.74 16.11
CA THR A 103 -1.58 18.33 16.96
C THR A 103 -1.11 17.35 18.04
N SER A 104 -1.34 17.64 19.32
CA SER A 104 -0.99 16.77 20.46
C SER A 104 -1.90 15.53 20.60
N ILE A 105 -2.24 14.90 19.49
CA ILE A 105 -3.13 13.74 19.41
C ILE A 105 -2.30 12.46 19.51
N GLU A 106 -2.24 11.87 20.70
CA GLU A 106 -1.65 10.54 20.92
C GLU A 106 -2.77 9.52 21.20
N GLY A 107 -2.68 8.29 20.68
CA GLY A 107 -3.66 7.24 21.00
C GLY A 107 -3.79 6.14 19.95
N GLU A 108 -4.62 5.14 20.25
CA GLU A 108 -4.80 3.94 19.42
C GLU A 108 -5.35 4.24 18.02
N GLU A 109 -6.07 5.35 17.83
CA GLU A 109 -6.59 5.79 16.53
C GLU A 109 -5.57 6.54 15.66
N ILE A 110 -4.32 6.73 16.10
CA ILE A 110 -3.25 7.35 15.30
C ILE A 110 -2.34 6.28 14.70
N ALA A 111 -1.90 6.49 13.45
CA ALA A 111 -0.89 5.68 12.78
C ALA A 111 0.20 6.58 12.20
N GLU A 112 1.45 6.25 12.51
CA GLU A 112 2.65 6.93 12.04
C GLU A 112 3.51 5.94 11.25
N PHE A 113 3.90 6.31 10.03
CA PHE A 113 4.71 5.45 9.15
C PHE A 113 5.46 6.26 8.08
N SER A 114 6.58 5.72 7.60
CA SER A 114 7.23 6.20 6.37
C SER A 114 6.76 5.37 5.17
N LEU A 115 6.45 6.05 4.06
CA LEU A 115 6.31 5.44 2.74
C LEU A 115 7.61 5.45 1.92
N GLY A 116 8.66 6.08 2.44
CA GLY A 116 9.98 6.09 1.83
C GLY A 116 10.67 4.73 1.92
N TYR A 117 11.67 4.51 1.07
CA TYR A 117 12.60 3.38 1.20
C TYR A 117 13.60 3.59 2.36
N ASP A 118 13.67 4.81 2.88
CA ASP A 118 14.65 5.36 3.81
C ASP A 118 13.85 6.16 4.85
N GLU A 119 14.06 5.83 6.13
CA GLU A 119 13.18 6.26 7.22
C GLU A 119 13.55 7.66 7.75
N ASP A 120 14.69 8.23 7.33
CA ASP A 120 15.08 9.61 7.65
C ASP A 120 14.40 10.63 6.70
N GLN A 121 13.67 10.18 5.67
CA GLN A 121 13.03 11.06 4.68
C GLN A 121 11.69 11.61 5.16
N GLU A 122 11.73 12.67 5.97
CA GLU A 122 10.58 13.43 6.51
C GLU A 122 9.42 13.64 5.53
N VAL A 123 9.71 13.94 4.25
CA VAL A 123 8.68 14.19 3.21
C VAL A 123 7.76 12.97 2.99
N PHE A 124 8.22 11.76 3.31
CA PHE A 124 7.45 10.52 3.23
C PHE A 124 6.96 10.00 4.59
N LYS A 125 7.19 10.71 5.70
CA LYS A 125 6.57 10.39 7.00
C LYS A 125 5.15 10.92 7.05
N TYR A 126 4.19 10.04 7.29
CA TYR A 126 2.77 10.36 7.39
C TYR A 126 2.26 10.01 8.78
N ARG A 127 1.40 10.89 9.28
CA ARG A 127 0.70 10.77 10.56
C ARG A 127 -0.78 10.90 10.26
N ILE A 128 -1.51 9.79 10.36
CA ILE A 128 -2.92 9.75 9.99
C ILE A 128 -3.75 9.33 11.20
N TYR A 129 -4.92 9.95 11.35
CA TYR A 129 -6.00 9.35 12.12
C TYR A 129 -6.59 8.22 11.30
N VAL A 130 -6.88 7.09 11.94
CA VAL A 130 -7.52 5.92 11.36
C VAL A 130 -8.27 5.14 12.44
N THR A 131 -9.55 4.83 12.19
CA THR A 131 -10.33 3.97 13.09
C THR A 131 -11.24 3.01 12.31
N THR A 132 -11.80 2.03 13.03
CA THR A 132 -12.68 0.99 12.49
C THR A 132 -13.88 0.77 13.39
N PHE A 133 -15.05 0.93 12.81
CA PHE A 133 -16.34 0.69 13.44
C PHE A 133 -16.80 -0.75 13.11
N LEU A 134 -16.36 -1.71 13.94
CA LEU A 134 -16.73 -3.12 13.78
C LEU A 134 -18.24 -3.33 14.04
N GLY A 135 -18.92 -4.02 13.12
CA GLY A 135 -20.37 -4.18 13.15
C GLY A 135 -21.15 -2.95 12.66
N TYR A 136 -20.49 -1.98 12.02
CA TYR A 136 -21.14 -0.81 11.38
C TYR A 136 -21.04 -0.83 9.85
N GLY A 137 -20.48 -1.90 9.27
CA GLY A 137 -20.63 -2.20 7.84
C GLY A 137 -22.10 -2.51 7.50
N ALA A 138 -22.50 -2.28 6.25
CA ALA A 138 -23.91 -2.17 5.87
C ALA A 138 -24.73 -3.45 6.13
N ASN A 139 -24.15 -4.64 5.96
CA ASN A 139 -24.87 -5.90 6.19
C ASN A 139 -25.04 -6.15 7.71
N LYS A 140 -24.01 -5.87 8.52
CA LYS A 140 -24.11 -5.98 9.99
C LYS A 140 -24.99 -4.90 10.62
N ALA A 141 -25.11 -3.73 10.00
CA ALA A 141 -26.10 -2.74 10.37
C ALA A 141 -27.54 -3.22 10.07
N PHE A 142 -27.75 -3.91 8.94
CA PHE A 142 -29.06 -4.48 8.60
C PHE A 142 -29.47 -5.60 9.57
N GLU A 143 -28.55 -6.50 9.92
CA GLU A 143 -28.78 -7.51 10.97
C GLU A 143 -29.19 -6.86 12.31
N LYS A 144 -28.49 -5.80 12.73
CA LYS A 144 -28.82 -5.03 13.94
C LYS A 144 -30.21 -4.39 13.86
N TYR A 145 -30.61 -3.84 12.72
CA TYR A 145 -31.94 -3.25 12.52
C TYR A 145 -33.05 -4.30 12.64
N ILE A 146 -32.91 -5.44 11.95
CA ILE A 146 -33.90 -6.52 11.99
C ILE A 146 -34.06 -7.07 13.42
N GLU A 147 -32.97 -7.38 14.14
CA GLU A 147 -33.08 -7.81 15.54
C GLU A 147 -33.61 -6.70 16.46
N ARG A 148 -33.39 -5.42 16.14
CA ARG A 148 -33.91 -4.28 16.91
C ARG A 148 -35.44 -4.16 16.80
N ILE A 149 -36.00 -4.19 15.58
CA ILE A 149 -37.46 -4.11 15.40
C ILE A 149 -38.15 -5.37 15.95
N ILE A 150 -37.56 -6.55 15.74
CA ILE A 150 -38.04 -7.83 16.27
C ILE A 150 -38.05 -7.85 17.80
N SER A 151 -36.98 -7.39 18.46
CA SER A 151 -36.92 -7.36 19.92
C SER A 151 -37.86 -6.31 20.54
N ILE A 152 -38.11 -5.19 19.87
CA ILE A 152 -39.14 -4.22 20.28
C ILE A 152 -40.53 -4.88 20.20
N ALA A 153 -40.88 -5.51 19.08
CA ALA A 153 -42.18 -6.14 18.89
C ALA A 153 -42.41 -7.32 19.84
N LEU A 154 -41.38 -8.14 20.11
CA LEU A 154 -41.44 -9.22 21.10
C LEU A 154 -41.68 -8.68 22.52
N ASN A 155 -41.04 -7.57 22.90
CA ASN A 155 -41.21 -6.97 24.22
C ASN A 155 -42.57 -6.24 24.37
N ALA A 156 -43.13 -5.71 23.28
CA ALA A 156 -44.47 -5.12 23.24
C ALA A 156 -45.60 -6.18 23.18
N SER A 157 -45.27 -7.43 22.80
CA SER A 157 -46.22 -8.53 22.64
C SER A 157 -46.72 -9.07 23.98
N THR A 158 -47.68 -8.37 24.59
CA THR A 158 -48.41 -8.82 25.81
C THR A 158 -49.32 -10.04 25.58
N SER A 159 -49.47 -10.50 24.33
CA SER A 159 -50.38 -11.58 23.96
C SER A 159 -49.69 -12.95 23.84
N ASN A 160 -50.44 -14.00 24.19
CA ASN A 160 -50.06 -15.40 23.90
C ASN A 160 -50.15 -15.76 22.40
N SER A 161 -50.25 -14.77 21.50
CA SER A 161 -50.25 -15.02 20.06
C SER A 161 -48.94 -15.65 19.61
N SER A 162 -49.04 -16.73 18.84
CA SER A 162 -47.93 -17.36 18.10
C SER A 162 -47.50 -16.55 16.87
N HIS A 163 -48.24 -15.48 16.53
CA HIS A 163 -47.96 -14.60 15.40
C HIS A 163 -47.86 -13.13 15.85
N ILE A 164 -46.86 -12.42 15.33
CA ILE A 164 -46.66 -10.97 15.50
C ILE A 164 -46.52 -10.34 14.12
N LEU A 165 -47.18 -9.21 13.90
CA LEU A 165 -47.01 -8.37 12.72
C LEU A 165 -46.17 -7.14 13.09
N ILE A 166 -45.27 -6.74 12.19
CA ILE A 166 -44.60 -5.44 12.14
C ILE A 166 -44.90 -4.90 10.74
N ASP A 167 -45.82 -3.94 10.63
CA ASP A 167 -46.29 -3.38 9.37
C ASP A 167 -45.69 -2.00 9.04
N ASP A 168 -44.82 -1.47 9.90
CA ASP A 168 -44.19 -0.15 9.82
C ASP A 168 -42.67 -0.19 9.52
N ALA A 169 -42.16 -1.24 8.86
CA ALA A 169 -40.72 -1.42 8.62
C ALA A 169 -40.18 -0.53 7.48
N ASP A 170 -40.14 0.77 7.74
CA ASP A 170 -39.59 1.88 6.95
C ASP A 170 -38.39 1.57 6.03
N CYS A 171 -37.37 0.86 6.52
CA CYS A 171 -36.15 0.58 5.77
C CYS A 171 -36.29 -0.52 4.70
N LEU A 172 -37.39 -1.27 4.70
CA LEU A 172 -37.69 -2.31 3.71
C LEU A 172 -38.63 -1.75 2.63
N PRO A 173 -38.51 -2.16 1.35
CA PRO A 173 -39.33 -1.61 0.27
C PRO A 173 -40.83 -1.79 0.47
N HIS A 174 -41.64 -0.79 0.09
CA HIS A 174 -43.10 -0.80 0.31
C HIS A 174 -43.77 -2.09 -0.19
N GLY A 175 -44.39 -2.85 0.72
CA GLY A 175 -45.08 -4.11 0.42
C GLY A 175 -44.14 -5.31 0.18
N TYR A 176 -42.85 -5.21 0.48
CA TYR A 176 -42.01 -6.38 0.73
C TYR A 176 -42.48 -7.07 2.01
N SER A 177 -42.42 -8.40 2.08
CA SER A 177 -42.78 -9.17 3.27
C SER A 177 -41.75 -10.25 3.56
N ALA A 178 -41.35 -10.38 4.82
CA ALA A 178 -40.45 -11.43 5.30
C ALA A 178 -40.95 -12.04 6.62
N ASN A 179 -40.74 -13.35 6.79
CA ASN A 179 -41.14 -14.08 7.99
C ASN A 179 -39.90 -14.54 8.77
N TYR A 180 -39.88 -14.24 10.06
CA TYR A 180 -38.83 -14.61 11.00
C TYR A 180 -39.41 -15.50 12.10
N ILE A 181 -38.60 -16.41 12.66
CA ILE A 181 -38.99 -17.26 13.79
C ILE A 181 -38.09 -16.93 14.98
N ARG A 182 -38.71 -16.54 16.11
CA ARG A 182 -38.03 -16.22 17.38
C ARG A 182 -38.92 -16.66 18.53
N ASN A 183 -38.36 -17.31 19.55
CA ASN A 183 -39.09 -17.75 20.75
C ASN A 183 -40.40 -18.52 20.45
N ASN A 184 -40.38 -19.39 19.44
CA ASN A 184 -41.52 -20.13 18.89
C ASN A 184 -42.70 -19.27 18.36
N LYS A 185 -42.53 -17.95 18.25
CA LYS A 185 -43.44 -17.06 17.51
C LYS A 185 -42.96 -16.86 16.08
N THR A 186 -43.91 -16.78 15.15
CA THR A 186 -43.70 -16.27 13.79
C THR A 186 -43.86 -14.75 13.81
N ILE A 187 -42.92 -14.03 13.21
CA ILE A 187 -42.94 -12.58 13.11
C ILE A 187 -42.93 -12.22 11.63
N THR A 188 -44.03 -11.68 11.12
CA THR A 188 -44.12 -11.15 9.76
C THR A 188 -43.75 -9.67 9.80
N VAL A 189 -42.78 -9.30 8.98
CA VAL A 189 -42.34 -7.92 8.78
C VAL A 189 -42.75 -7.50 7.38
N ILE A 190 -43.50 -6.39 7.27
CA ILE A 190 -43.90 -5.76 6.02
C ILE A 190 -43.16 -4.42 5.91
N GLY A 191 -42.53 -4.18 4.75
CA GLY A 191 -41.82 -2.92 4.48
C GLY A 191 -42.77 -1.78 4.10
N GLU A 192 -42.49 -0.59 4.60
CA GLU A 192 -43.24 0.64 4.30
C GLU A 192 -42.50 1.56 3.30
N GLY A 193 -41.17 1.53 3.27
CA GLY A 193 -40.37 2.23 2.26
C GLY A 193 -40.20 3.74 2.47
N ASP A 194 -40.23 4.24 3.71
CA ASP A 194 -39.92 5.66 3.97
C ASP A 194 -38.44 5.89 4.33
N PHE A 195 -37.72 6.61 3.45
CA PHE A 195 -36.31 6.93 3.64
C PHE A 195 -36.03 7.73 4.93
N HIS A 196 -36.90 8.69 5.25
CA HIS A 196 -36.63 9.68 6.30
C HIS A 196 -36.80 9.10 7.70
N SER A 197 -37.84 8.29 7.90
CA SER A 197 -38.10 7.52 9.10
C SER A 197 -37.02 6.46 9.28
N CYS A 198 -36.67 5.73 8.21
CA CYS A 198 -35.57 4.77 8.24
C CYS A 198 -34.26 5.43 8.70
N ALA A 199 -33.83 6.52 8.06
CA ALA A 199 -32.60 7.23 8.44
C ALA A 199 -32.64 7.67 9.91
N LYS A 200 -33.77 8.22 10.37
CA LYS A 200 -33.99 8.66 11.76
C LYS A 200 -33.95 7.50 12.76
N HIS A 201 -34.56 6.35 12.47
CA HIS A 201 -34.53 5.18 13.34
C HIS A 201 -33.14 4.54 13.39
N LEU A 202 -32.41 4.53 12.26
CA LEU A 202 -31.04 4.01 12.20
C LEU A 202 -30.02 4.82 13.01
N VAL A 203 -30.29 6.11 13.31
CA VAL A 203 -29.47 6.89 14.28
C VAL A 203 -29.38 6.18 15.64
N THR A 204 -30.42 5.44 16.06
CA THR A 204 -30.39 4.70 17.33
C THR A 204 -29.34 3.57 17.37
N LEU A 205 -28.95 3.04 16.20
CA LEU A 205 -27.92 2.00 16.07
C LEU A 205 -26.48 2.56 16.07
N LEU A 206 -26.31 3.89 15.96
CA LEU A 206 -25.00 4.56 15.99
C LEU A 206 -24.39 4.67 17.40
N ASN A 207 -25.15 4.37 18.45
CA ASN A 207 -24.68 4.40 19.85
C ASN A 207 -24.02 5.75 20.22
N LEU A 208 -24.64 6.87 19.83
CA LEU A 208 -24.09 8.23 19.97
C LEU A 208 -23.93 8.68 21.44
N ASN A 209 -24.63 8.03 22.37
CA ASN A 209 -24.59 8.33 23.81
C ASN A 209 -23.53 7.52 24.57
N ALA A 210 -22.69 6.75 23.88
CA ALA A 210 -21.62 5.96 24.49
C ALA A 210 -20.56 6.85 25.19
N THR A 211 -19.93 6.30 26.23
CA THR A 211 -18.96 7.01 27.07
C THR A 211 -17.71 7.42 26.29
N CYS A 212 -17.70 8.66 25.81
CA CYS A 212 -16.57 9.28 25.13
C CYS A 212 -15.39 9.50 26.09
N LYS A 213 -14.42 8.56 26.10
CA LYS A 213 -13.23 8.61 26.99
C LYS A 213 -12.33 9.82 26.73
N ARG A 214 -12.25 10.26 25.46
CA ARG A 214 -11.42 11.37 24.98
C ARG A 214 -12.23 12.15 23.97
N LYS A 215 -12.45 13.46 24.19
CA LYS A 215 -13.23 14.32 23.27
C LYS A 215 -12.33 14.92 22.17
N PRO A 216 -12.86 15.19 20.96
CA PRO A 216 -14.21 14.89 20.49
C PRO A 216 -14.39 13.38 20.20
N CYS A 217 -15.63 12.92 20.12
CA CYS A 217 -15.96 11.57 19.66
C CYS A 217 -16.97 11.62 18.51
N SER A 218 -16.94 10.59 17.67
CA SER A 218 -18.01 10.28 16.72
C SER A 218 -18.91 9.16 17.28
N LEU A 219 -19.38 8.24 16.43
CA LEU A 219 -20.25 7.14 16.85
C LEU A 219 -19.55 6.16 17.82
N ASN A 220 -20.35 5.45 18.63
CA ASN A 220 -19.89 4.46 19.61
C ASN A 220 -18.85 4.96 20.64
N GLY A 221 -18.74 6.28 20.85
CA GLY A 221 -17.81 6.87 21.84
C GLY A 221 -16.33 6.78 21.45
N VAL A 222 -16.05 6.49 20.18
CA VAL A 222 -14.69 6.44 19.61
C VAL A 222 -14.19 7.87 19.40
N TYR A 223 -12.93 8.15 19.78
CA TYR A 223 -12.33 9.46 19.57
C TYR A 223 -12.27 9.79 18.07
N GLN A 224 -12.59 11.03 17.71
CA GLN A 224 -12.40 11.57 16.37
C GLN A 224 -11.88 13.00 16.47
N PRO A 225 -10.73 13.34 15.87
CA PRO A 225 -10.23 14.71 15.86
C PRO A 225 -11.12 15.61 15.00
N THR A 226 -11.10 16.91 15.28
CA THR A 226 -11.83 17.91 14.51
C THR A 226 -11.33 17.93 13.06
N ILE A 227 -12.20 17.58 12.11
CA ILE A 227 -11.90 17.60 10.68
C ILE A 227 -12.05 19.03 10.16
N ASN A 228 -11.04 19.56 9.47
CA ASN A 228 -11.20 20.80 8.70
C ASN A 228 -11.87 20.47 7.36
N TYR A 229 -13.20 20.48 7.35
CA TYR A 229 -14.03 20.16 6.19
C TYR A 229 -13.91 21.17 5.02
N GLU A 230 -13.31 22.34 5.22
CA GLU A 230 -13.06 23.30 4.13
C GLU A 230 -11.85 22.87 3.28
N LEU A 231 -10.83 22.30 3.92
CA LEU A 231 -9.56 21.92 3.30
C LEU A 231 -9.46 20.42 2.98
N GLN A 232 -10.18 19.56 3.71
CA GLN A 232 -10.08 18.11 3.56
C GLN A 232 -11.06 17.57 2.51
N ASP A 233 -10.51 16.94 1.46
CA ASP A 233 -11.26 16.06 0.54
C ASP A 233 -11.43 14.66 1.15
N PHE A 234 -12.51 13.95 0.83
CA PHE A 234 -12.71 12.53 1.16
C PHE A 234 -13.15 11.70 -0.05
N TYR A 235 -12.66 10.46 -0.13
CA TYR A 235 -13.15 9.45 -1.08
C TYR A 235 -13.92 8.33 -0.35
N GLY A 236 -15.09 7.96 -0.89
CA GLY A 236 -15.96 6.92 -0.37
C GLY A 236 -15.88 5.64 -1.19
N PHE A 237 -15.46 4.54 -0.57
CA PHE A 237 -15.29 3.23 -1.20
C PHE A 237 -16.38 2.23 -0.77
N SER A 238 -16.37 1.06 -1.41
CA SER A 238 -17.28 -0.06 -1.12
C SER A 238 -18.75 0.38 -1.14
N GLU A 239 -19.50 0.30 -0.03
CA GLU A 239 -20.92 0.67 0.00
C GLU A 239 -21.18 2.16 -0.29
N PHE A 240 -20.20 3.06 -0.14
CA PHE A 240 -20.32 4.44 -0.64
C PHE A 240 -20.43 4.51 -2.16
N TRP A 241 -19.77 3.60 -2.87
CA TRP A 241 -19.93 3.48 -4.32
C TRP A 241 -21.18 2.68 -4.67
N TYR A 242 -21.32 1.45 -4.20
CA TYR A 242 -22.41 0.56 -4.60
C TYR A 242 -23.81 1.16 -4.35
N THR A 243 -24.00 1.82 -3.21
CA THR A 243 -25.27 2.45 -2.84
C THR A 243 -25.58 3.68 -3.71
N MET A 244 -24.56 4.42 -4.19
CA MET A 244 -24.76 5.60 -5.04
C MET A 244 -24.82 5.25 -6.54
N GLU A 245 -24.10 4.24 -6.99
CA GLU A 245 -23.97 3.88 -8.41
C GLU A 245 -24.92 2.77 -8.85
N ASP A 246 -24.96 1.61 -8.18
CA ASP A 246 -25.50 0.38 -8.80
C ASP A 246 -26.98 0.50 -9.17
N ILE A 247 -27.74 1.24 -8.34
CA ILE A 247 -29.17 1.52 -8.53
C ILE A 247 -29.44 3.02 -8.74
N LEU A 248 -28.89 3.91 -7.88
CA LEU A 248 -29.26 5.33 -7.87
C LEU A 248 -28.62 6.18 -8.99
N LYS A 249 -27.57 5.69 -9.66
CA LYS A 249 -26.85 6.37 -10.77
C LYS A 249 -26.32 7.78 -10.44
N ILE A 250 -25.93 7.99 -9.18
CA ILE A 250 -25.34 9.22 -8.64
C ILE A 250 -23.93 8.99 -8.06
N GLY A 251 -23.20 7.99 -8.57
CA GLY A 251 -21.80 7.74 -8.19
C GLY A 251 -20.88 8.90 -8.59
N GLY A 252 -19.85 9.17 -7.79
CA GLY A 252 -18.93 10.29 -8.00
C GLY A 252 -19.12 11.39 -6.94
N PRO A 253 -19.10 12.69 -7.30
CA PRO A 253 -19.27 13.79 -6.35
C PRO A 253 -20.59 13.68 -5.56
N TYR A 254 -20.49 13.59 -4.25
CA TYR A 254 -21.64 13.53 -3.36
C TYR A 254 -22.22 14.94 -3.18
N THR A 255 -23.53 15.06 -3.39
CA THR A 255 -24.31 16.17 -2.84
C THR A 255 -25.50 15.60 -2.07
N ARG A 256 -25.78 16.18 -0.91
CA ARG A 256 -26.89 15.74 -0.05
C ARG A 256 -28.24 15.78 -0.78
N LEU A 257 -28.48 16.81 -1.61
CA LEU A 257 -29.74 16.97 -2.33
C LEU A 257 -29.96 15.86 -3.37
N ALA A 258 -28.96 15.53 -4.18
CA ALA A 258 -29.06 14.43 -5.14
C ALA A 258 -29.24 13.09 -4.43
N PHE A 259 -28.49 12.85 -3.37
CA PHE A 259 -28.57 11.61 -2.58
C PHE A 259 -29.95 11.42 -1.94
N LEU A 260 -30.49 12.44 -1.27
CA LEU A 260 -31.82 12.38 -0.66
C LEU A 260 -32.91 12.16 -1.71
N ASN A 261 -32.91 12.92 -2.80
CA ASN A 261 -33.93 12.81 -3.84
C ASN A 261 -33.93 11.41 -4.48
N ALA A 262 -32.75 10.89 -4.86
CA ALA A 262 -32.65 9.56 -5.44
C ALA A 262 -33.05 8.45 -4.46
N SER A 263 -32.56 8.52 -3.21
CA SER A 263 -32.87 7.52 -2.18
C SER A 263 -34.34 7.52 -1.80
N ASN A 264 -34.95 8.69 -1.60
CA ASN A 264 -36.37 8.84 -1.28
C ASN A 264 -37.26 8.32 -2.43
N ASN A 265 -36.93 8.63 -3.68
CA ASN A 265 -37.69 8.14 -4.83
C ASN A 265 -37.61 6.61 -4.96
N TYR A 266 -36.46 6.01 -4.64
CA TYR A 266 -36.30 4.56 -4.65
C TYR A 266 -37.04 3.88 -3.48
N CYS A 267 -36.89 4.39 -2.26
CA CYS A 267 -37.54 3.83 -1.06
C CYS A 267 -39.08 3.79 -1.22
N ASN A 268 -39.69 4.89 -1.68
CA ASN A 268 -41.14 5.01 -1.90
C ASN A 268 -41.67 4.16 -3.07
N SER A 269 -40.81 3.40 -3.76
CA SER A 269 -41.22 2.51 -4.84
C SER A 269 -41.70 1.15 -4.30
N LYS A 270 -42.79 0.63 -4.84
CA LYS A 270 -43.37 -0.65 -4.41
C LYS A 270 -42.45 -1.81 -4.74
N TRP A 271 -42.38 -2.81 -3.85
CA TRP A 271 -41.55 -4.00 -4.07
C TRP A 271 -41.88 -4.73 -5.39
N ALA A 272 -43.14 -4.72 -5.81
CA ALA A 272 -43.56 -5.29 -7.11
C ALA A 272 -42.91 -4.57 -8.32
N ASP A 273 -42.82 -3.24 -8.28
CA ASP A 273 -42.18 -2.45 -9.33
C ASP A 273 -40.66 -2.55 -9.29
N ILE A 274 -40.07 -2.52 -8.09
CA ILE A 274 -38.64 -2.76 -7.88
C ILE A 274 -38.21 -4.14 -8.42
N ARG A 275 -38.99 -5.19 -8.12
CA ARG A 275 -38.75 -6.55 -8.61
C ARG A 275 -38.89 -6.63 -10.13
N ARG A 276 -39.84 -5.91 -10.72
CA ARG A 276 -40.01 -5.79 -12.17
C ARG A 276 -38.80 -5.12 -12.81
N TRP A 277 -38.31 -4.00 -12.27
CA TRP A 277 -37.11 -3.33 -12.79
C TRP A 277 -35.85 -4.20 -12.73
N TYR A 278 -35.75 -5.09 -11.73
CA TYR A 278 -34.70 -6.10 -11.64
C TYR A 278 -34.85 -7.19 -12.72
N THR A 279 -36.05 -7.75 -12.95
CA THR A 279 -36.26 -8.73 -14.04
C THR A 279 -36.05 -8.12 -15.42
N ASP A 280 -36.41 -6.85 -15.58
CA ASP A 280 -36.23 -6.06 -16.81
C ASP A 280 -34.78 -5.57 -16.99
N ARG A 281 -33.87 -5.95 -16.05
CA ARG A 281 -32.42 -5.70 -16.06
C ARG A 281 -31.99 -4.23 -16.04
N LEU A 282 -32.78 -3.31 -15.45
CA LEU A 282 -32.38 -1.90 -15.31
C LEU A 282 -31.17 -1.70 -14.37
N PHE A 283 -30.86 -2.68 -13.52
CA PHE A 283 -29.76 -2.62 -12.56
C PHE A 283 -28.68 -3.70 -12.84
N PRO A 284 -27.93 -3.63 -13.96
CA PRO A 284 -27.07 -4.71 -14.44
C PRO A 284 -25.83 -5.02 -13.56
N LYS A 285 -25.56 -4.20 -12.54
CA LYS A 285 -24.51 -4.41 -11.53
C LYS A 285 -25.05 -4.97 -10.20
N ALA A 286 -26.37 -4.96 -10.01
CA ALA A 286 -27.01 -5.32 -8.75
C ALA A 286 -27.54 -6.76 -8.79
N ASP A 287 -27.40 -7.48 -7.69
CA ASP A 287 -28.18 -8.70 -7.43
C ASP A 287 -29.51 -8.36 -6.73
N LEU A 288 -30.35 -9.37 -6.51
CA LEU A 288 -31.63 -9.22 -5.82
C LEU A 288 -31.47 -8.68 -4.38
N ASN A 289 -30.31 -8.88 -3.74
CA ASN A 289 -30.06 -8.49 -2.36
C ASN A 289 -29.66 -7.00 -2.27
N ARG A 290 -28.83 -6.51 -3.20
CA ARG A 290 -28.59 -5.09 -3.46
C ARG A 290 -29.90 -4.36 -3.75
N VAL A 291 -30.75 -4.92 -4.62
CA VAL A 291 -32.07 -4.36 -4.96
C VAL A 291 -33.00 -4.31 -3.73
N LEU A 292 -33.07 -5.37 -2.93
CA LEU A 292 -33.89 -5.41 -1.72
C LEU A 292 -33.42 -4.41 -0.64
N LEU A 293 -32.10 -4.39 -0.36
CA LEU A 293 -31.54 -3.62 0.76
C LEU A 293 -31.16 -2.18 0.41
N GLN A 294 -31.34 -1.74 -0.84
CA GLN A 294 -30.92 -0.40 -1.28
C GLN A 294 -31.50 0.73 -0.43
N CYS A 295 -32.78 0.65 -0.02
CA CYS A 295 -33.39 1.67 0.83
C CYS A 295 -32.68 1.76 2.19
N PHE A 296 -32.63 0.65 2.93
CA PHE A 296 -31.85 0.51 4.16
C PHE A 296 -30.41 1.02 4.01
N LYS A 297 -29.68 0.59 2.97
CA LYS A 297 -28.26 0.95 2.78
C LYS A 297 -28.07 2.44 2.51
N SER A 298 -29.01 3.06 1.78
CA SER A 298 -28.99 4.51 1.54
C SER A 298 -29.18 5.30 2.84
N ALA A 299 -30.18 4.91 3.63
CA ALA A 299 -30.48 5.54 4.91
C ALA A 299 -29.39 5.30 5.97
N TRP A 300 -28.82 4.08 6.03
CA TRP A 300 -27.69 3.75 6.89
C TRP A 300 -26.47 4.61 6.57
N LEU A 301 -26.14 4.76 5.30
CA LEU A 301 -25.00 5.55 4.87
C LEU A 301 -25.19 7.04 5.20
N TYR A 302 -26.39 7.59 4.97
CA TYR A 302 -26.72 8.96 5.36
C TYR A 302 -26.55 9.19 6.87
N ALA A 303 -27.15 8.32 7.70
CA ALA A 303 -27.05 8.40 9.15
C ALA A 303 -25.61 8.21 9.64
N PHE A 304 -24.87 7.23 9.10
CA PHE A 304 -23.47 7.00 9.44
C PHE A 304 -22.58 8.22 9.10
N LEU A 305 -22.79 8.85 7.94
CA LEU A 305 -22.01 10.01 7.50
C LEU A 305 -22.32 11.28 8.33
N HIS A 306 -23.59 11.67 8.41
CA HIS A 306 -23.99 12.94 9.02
C HIS A 306 -24.22 12.83 10.53
N ASP A 307 -24.96 11.83 11.01
CA ASP A 307 -25.24 11.64 12.43
C ASP A 307 -24.14 10.88 13.18
N GLY A 308 -23.41 9.99 12.50
CA GLY A 308 -22.31 9.21 13.07
C GLY A 308 -20.99 9.97 13.08
N LEU A 309 -20.41 10.18 11.89
CA LEU A 309 -19.11 10.82 11.69
C LEU A 309 -19.14 12.36 11.77
N LYS A 310 -20.32 12.96 11.87
CA LYS A 310 -20.54 14.42 11.99
C LYS A 310 -20.05 15.22 10.78
N PHE A 311 -20.18 14.68 9.57
CA PHE A 311 -19.93 15.43 8.33
C PHE A 311 -21.01 16.50 8.11
N PRO A 312 -20.66 17.75 7.75
CA PRO A 312 -21.64 18.82 7.52
C PRO A 312 -22.68 18.47 6.45
N ILE A 313 -23.91 18.96 6.66
CA ILE A 313 -25.06 18.81 5.74
C ILE A 313 -24.78 19.40 4.34
N ASN A 314 -23.88 20.38 4.27
CA ASN A 314 -23.41 21.08 3.07
C ASN A 314 -21.99 20.65 2.63
N TYR A 315 -21.52 19.46 3.02
CA TYR A 315 -20.19 18.98 2.63
C TYR A 315 -20.19 18.37 1.22
N GLU A 316 -19.59 19.10 0.27
CA GLU A 316 -19.56 18.74 -1.16
C GLU A 316 -18.20 18.16 -1.61
N ARG A 317 -17.24 17.98 -0.68
CA ARG A 317 -15.88 17.46 -0.98
C ARG A 317 -15.74 15.94 -0.79
N LEU A 318 -16.86 15.21 -0.64
CA LEU A 318 -16.92 13.74 -0.68
C LEU A 318 -17.11 13.26 -2.13
N ARG A 319 -16.36 12.24 -2.54
CA ARG A 319 -16.53 11.57 -3.84
C ARG A 319 -16.61 10.06 -3.66
N SER A 320 -17.71 9.42 -4.05
CA SER A 320 -17.75 7.95 -4.12
C SER A 320 -17.00 7.43 -5.36
N ALA A 321 -16.31 6.30 -5.22
CA ALA A 321 -15.56 5.66 -6.31
C ALA A 321 -15.36 4.16 -6.07
N SER A 322 -15.37 3.36 -7.14
CA SER A 322 -14.66 2.07 -7.20
C SER A 322 -13.35 2.17 -7.98
N LEU A 323 -13.32 3.03 -9.01
CA LEU A 323 -12.15 3.27 -9.84
C LEU A 323 -11.74 4.75 -9.78
N VAL A 324 -10.43 5.02 -9.78
CA VAL A 324 -9.88 6.38 -9.97
C VAL A 324 -8.76 6.30 -11.00
N ASN A 325 -8.80 7.17 -12.01
CA ASN A 325 -7.86 7.16 -13.15
C ASN A 325 -7.76 5.76 -13.83
N ASN A 326 -8.89 5.05 -13.92
CA ASN A 326 -9.03 3.65 -14.38
C ASN A 326 -8.29 2.58 -13.54
N ASN A 327 -7.76 2.93 -12.35
CA ASN A 327 -7.19 1.97 -11.40
C ASN A 327 -8.25 1.55 -10.37
N ASP A 328 -8.22 0.29 -9.96
CA ASP A 328 -9.04 -0.23 -8.85
C ASP A 328 -8.46 0.26 -7.52
N VAL A 329 -9.24 1.06 -6.77
CA VAL A 329 -8.76 1.70 -5.53
C VAL A 329 -9.27 0.93 -4.32
N GLN A 330 -8.56 -0.15 -4.01
CA GLN A 330 -8.80 -0.99 -2.84
C GLN A 330 -7.58 -1.01 -1.92
N TRP A 331 -7.79 -1.40 -0.66
CA TRP A 331 -6.72 -1.62 0.31
C TRP A 331 -5.62 -2.56 -0.20
N THR A 332 -5.93 -3.48 -1.12
CA THR A 332 -4.95 -4.39 -1.74
C THR A 332 -3.80 -3.66 -2.43
N LEU A 333 -4.08 -2.53 -3.11
CA LEU A 333 -3.08 -1.67 -3.75
C LEU A 333 -2.18 -0.97 -2.72
N GLY A 334 -2.77 -0.41 -1.67
CA GLY A 334 -2.00 0.22 -0.58
C GLY A 334 -1.17 -0.79 0.22
N ALA A 335 -1.68 -2.01 0.39
CA ALA A 335 -0.98 -3.10 1.06
C ALA A 335 0.28 -3.51 0.29
N ILE A 336 0.18 -3.74 -1.03
CA ILE A 336 1.35 -4.12 -1.82
C ILE A 336 2.39 -2.98 -1.87
N LEU A 337 1.97 -1.72 -2.05
CA LEU A 337 2.86 -0.56 -2.00
C LEU A 337 3.59 -0.46 -0.65
N TYR A 338 2.87 -0.56 0.47
CA TYR A 338 3.45 -0.45 1.81
C TYR A 338 4.42 -1.59 2.15
N LYS A 339 4.07 -2.83 1.74
CA LYS A 339 4.91 -4.03 1.96
C LYS A 339 6.13 -4.07 1.03
N THR A 340 6.06 -3.45 -0.16
CA THR A 340 7.17 -3.46 -1.13
C THR A 340 8.07 -2.22 -1.10
N ARG A 341 7.81 -1.23 -0.23
CA ARG A 341 8.56 0.05 -0.15
C ARG A 341 10.08 -0.07 -0.03
N PHE A 342 10.58 -1.21 0.46
CA PHE A 342 12.02 -1.50 0.59
C PHE A 342 12.65 -2.23 -0.62
N LEU A 343 11.88 -2.68 -1.62
CA LEU A 343 12.44 -3.28 -2.84
C LEU A 343 13.39 -2.33 -3.61
N PRO A 344 13.14 -1.01 -3.70
CA PRO A 344 14.09 -0.06 -4.28
C PRO A 344 15.49 -0.08 -3.65
N LEU A 345 15.63 -0.36 -2.35
CA LEU A 345 16.95 -0.48 -1.71
C LEU A 345 17.80 -1.58 -2.35
N ARG A 346 17.21 -2.71 -2.77
CA ARG A 346 17.94 -3.81 -3.41
C ARG A 346 18.54 -3.36 -4.74
N ALA A 347 17.75 -2.66 -5.57
CA ALA A 347 18.21 -2.09 -6.84
C ALA A 347 19.24 -0.96 -6.63
N ILE A 348 18.97 -0.03 -5.72
CA ILE A 348 19.86 1.11 -5.41
C ILE A 348 21.21 0.61 -4.87
N ASN A 349 21.23 -0.41 -4.01
CA ASN A 349 22.47 -0.96 -3.46
C ASN A 349 23.26 -1.76 -4.51
N GLN A 350 22.60 -2.47 -5.43
CA GLN A 350 23.25 -3.06 -6.60
C GLN A 350 23.90 -1.97 -7.46
N VAL A 351 23.19 -0.89 -7.81
CA VAL A 351 23.76 0.23 -8.57
C VAL A 351 24.92 0.90 -7.84
N LYS A 352 24.80 1.18 -6.53
CA LYS A 352 25.89 1.73 -5.70
C LYS A 352 27.12 0.83 -5.69
N SER A 353 26.97 -0.47 -5.49
CA SER A 353 28.09 -1.43 -5.52
C SER A 353 28.79 -1.47 -6.89
N THR A 354 28.03 -1.47 -7.99
CA THR A 354 28.56 -1.39 -9.35
C THR A 354 29.34 -0.09 -9.58
N ILE A 355 28.84 1.05 -9.09
CA ILE A 355 29.52 2.36 -9.21
C ILE A 355 30.82 2.39 -8.38
N HIS A 356 30.79 1.92 -7.13
CA HIS A 356 31.99 1.84 -6.29
C HIS A 356 33.05 0.92 -6.89
N TYR A 357 32.66 -0.25 -7.40
CA TYR A 357 33.56 -1.16 -8.11
C TYR A 357 34.17 -0.49 -9.36
N ARG A 358 33.36 0.18 -10.19
CA ARG A 358 33.84 0.88 -11.39
C ARG A 358 34.86 1.98 -11.05
N ARG A 359 34.60 2.76 -9.99
CA ARG A 359 35.49 3.85 -9.55
C ARG A 359 36.80 3.34 -8.96
N ALA A 360 36.75 2.31 -8.11
CA ALA A 360 37.96 1.66 -7.61
C ALA A 360 38.81 1.09 -8.75
N HIS A 361 38.17 0.54 -9.79
CA HIS A 361 38.86 0.02 -10.95
C HIS A 361 39.50 1.11 -11.83
N THR A 362 38.84 2.26 -12.04
CA THR A 362 39.43 3.39 -12.79
C THR A 362 40.66 3.97 -12.09
N ASP A 363 40.55 4.22 -10.78
CA ASP A 363 41.65 4.80 -10.00
C ASP A 363 42.86 3.84 -9.97
N SER A 364 42.61 2.53 -9.86
CA SER A 364 43.64 1.49 -9.98
C SER A 364 44.34 1.49 -11.34
N THR A 365 43.58 1.60 -12.45
CA THR A 365 44.18 1.62 -13.80
C THR A 365 45.03 2.87 -14.06
N ALA A 366 44.61 4.03 -13.55
CA ALA A 366 45.39 5.27 -13.67
C ALA A 366 46.74 5.16 -12.96
N MET A 367 46.76 4.59 -11.75
CA MET A 367 47.99 4.37 -10.98
C MET A 367 48.96 3.41 -11.69
N ILE A 368 48.46 2.32 -12.30
CA ILE A 368 49.29 1.37 -13.07
C ILE A 368 49.95 2.07 -14.27
N ILE A 369 49.19 2.86 -15.05
CA ILE A 369 49.72 3.61 -16.21
C ILE A 369 50.80 4.62 -15.77
N LEU A 370 50.62 5.26 -14.62
CA LEU A 370 51.58 6.23 -14.08
C LEU A 370 52.88 5.54 -13.63
N ILE A 371 52.79 4.38 -12.98
CA ILE A 371 53.95 3.54 -12.62
C ILE A 371 54.70 3.06 -13.89
N CYS A 372 53.97 2.53 -14.89
CA CYS A 372 54.56 2.07 -16.14
C CYS A 372 55.28 3.18 -16.93
N SER A 373 54.70 4.39 -16.98
CA SER A 373 55.33 5.52 -17.67
C SER A 373 56.59 6.03 -16.95
N MET A 374 56.61 6.03 -15.62
CA MET A 374 57.80 6.34 -14.82
C MET A 374 58.92 5.29 -15.01
N LEU A 375 58.57 4.00 -15.05
CA LEU A 375 59.52 2.92 -15.34
C LEU A 375 60.13 3.06 -16.74
N LEU A 376 59.32 3.33 -17.76
CA LEU A 376 59.78 3.64 -19.12
C LEU A 376 60.72 4.85 -19.15
N LEU A 377 60.39 5.93 -18.42
CA LEU A 377 61.25 7.11 -18.34
C LEU A 377 62.62 6.78 -17.73
N CYS A 378 62.65 6.00 -16.65
CA CYS A 378 63.88 5.52 -16.02
C CYS A 378 64.73 4.65 -16.97
N VAL A 379 64.11 3.73 -17.71
CA VAL A 379 64.80 2.90 -18.72
C VAL A 379 65.38 3.78 -19.84
N LEU A 380 64.64 4.77 -20.34
CA LEU A 380 65.10 5.71 -21.37
C LEU A 380 66.26 6.59 -20.87
N ILE A 381 66.23 7.03 -19.60
CA ILE A 381 67.32 7.78 -18.97
C ILE A 381 68.57 6.90 -18.80
N PHE A 382 68.41 5.65 -18.37
CA PHE A 382 69.49 4.68 -18.21
C PHE A 382 70.13 4.32 -19.57
N TYR A 383 69.31 4.05 -20.59
CA TYR A 383 69.76 3.83 -21.96
C TYR A 383 70.51 5.05 -22.52
N ARG A 384 70.00 6.28 -22.29
CA ARG A 384 70.71 7.52 -22.65
C ARG A 384 72.05 7.69 -21.91
N LYS A 385 72.16 7.26 -20.65
CA LYS A 385 73.44 7.23 -19.91
C LYS A 385 74.42 6.22 -20.52
N ILE A 386 73.98 4.99 -20.82
CA ILE A 386 74.80 3.96 -21.48
C ILE A 386 75.26 4.41 -22.87
N LEU A 387 74.37 4.99 -23.67
CA LEU A 387 74.70 5.48 -25.01
C LEU A 387 75.74 6.61 -24.94
N ARG A 388 75.58 7.57 -24.02
CA ARG A 388 76.58 8.61 -23.75
C ARG A 388 77.92 8.03 -23.27
N ALA A 389 77.91 6.97 -22.47
CA ALA A 389 79.14 6.29 -22.03
C ALA A 389 79.86 5.60 -23.21
N LYS A 390 79.13 4.86 -24.05
CA LYS A 390 79.67 4.25 -25.29
C LYS A 390 80.21 5.28 -26.28
N ILE A 391 79.50 6.41 -26.45
CA ILE A 391 79.98 7.52 -27.32
C ILE A 391 81.26 8.14 -26.74
N ARG A 392 81.34 8.37 -25.42
CA ARG A 392 82.55 8.88 -24.76
C ARG A 392 83.74 7.93 -24.90
N THR A 393 83.57 6.63 -24.72
CA THR A 393 84.67 5.66 -24.90
C THR A 393 85.11 5.52 -26.36
N LEU A 394 84.19 5.58 -27.32
CA LEU A 394 84.51 5.64 -28.75
C LEU A 394 85.27 6.94 -29.12
N PHE A 395 84.92 8.08 -28.52
CA PHE A 395 85.61 9.35 -28.74
C PHE A 395 87.03 9.35 -28.16
N TYR A 396 87.20 8.84 -26.93
CA TYR A 396 88.54 8.65 -26.34
C TYR A 396 89.40 7.68 -27.15
N ARG A 397 88.84 6.58 -27.66
CA ARG A 397 89.56 5.60 -28.50
C ARG A 397 89.97 6.15 -29.88
N ARG A 398 89.39 7.28 -30.31
CA ARG A 398 89.75 7.98 -31.56
C ARG A 398 90.81 9.06 -31.39
N ASN A 399 90.96 9.62 -30.17
CA ASN A 399 91.89 10.71 -29.87
C ASN A 399 93.11 10.28 -29.01
N GLY A 400 93.18 9.01 -28.60
CA GLY A 400 94.21 8.48 -27.69
C GLY A 400 95.29 7.62 -28.38
N LEU A 401 95.90 8.11 -29.46
CA LEU A 401 96.90 7.35 -30.24
C LEU A 401 98.11 8.20 -30.64
N HIS A 402 98.91 8.63 -29.66
CA HIS A 402 100.32 9.01 -29.86
C HIS A 402 101.13 8.85 -28.54
N LEU A 403 102.42 8.54 -28.68
CA LEU A 403 103.46 8.38 -27.64
C LEU A 403 103.33 7.20 -26.64
N SER A 404 103.82 6.05 -27.10
CA SER A 404 105.00 5.32 -26.57
C SER A 404 105.23 5.13 -25.05
N SER A 405 105.49 3.86 -24.67
CA SER A 405 106.45 3.36 -23.64
C SER A 405 106.22 3.74 -22.16
N SER A 406 106.49 2.90 -21.15
CA SER A 406 107.20 1.61 -21.09
C SER A 406 106.74 0.70 -19.92
N SER A 407 107.24 -0.54 -19.91
CA SER A 407 107.68 -1.32 -18.72
C SER A 407 106.71 -1.66 -17.56
N SER A 408 106.55 -2.99 -17.40
CA SER A 408 106.67 -3.77 -16.14
C SER A 408 105.42 -4.26 -15.37
N ASN A 409 105.51 -5.55 -15.03
CA ASN A 409 105.01 -6.24 -13.84
C ASN A 409 103.52 -6.16 -13.48
N PHE A 410 102.73 -7.07 -14.08
CA PHE A 410 101.43 -7.48 -13.54
C PHE A 410 101.61 -8.73 -12.65
N ASN A 411 101.12 -8.71 -11.40
CA ASN A 411 101.29 -9.85 -10.48
C ASN A 411 100.13 -9.89 -9.45
N GLN A 412 99.43 -11.04 -9.37
CA GLN A 412 98.73 -11.62 -8.18
C GLN A 412 97.78 -10.71 -7.32
N ARG A 413 96.55 -11.10 -6.92
CA ARG A 413 96.03 -12.40 -6.41
C ARG A 413 94.48 -12.52 -6.49
N TYR A 414 93.98 -13.77 -6.45
CA TYR A 414 92.79 -14.38 -5.76
C TYR A 414 91.58 -13.50 -5.30
N GLN A 415 90.33 -13.96 -5.08
CA GLN A 415 89.53 -15.23 -5.14
C GLN A 415 88.01 -14.81 -5.06
N LEU A 416 86.92 -15.60 -4.98
CA LEU A 416 86.54 -17.03 -4.88
C LEU A 416 85.65 -17.42 -6.12
N LEU A 417 85.00 -18.56 -6.38
CA LEU A 417 84.40 -19.73 -5.66
C LEU A 417 83.05 -19.45 -4.92
N THR A 418 81.96 -20.25 -4.93
CA THR A 418 81.26 -21.14 -5.91
C THR A 418 80.01 -21.74 -5.21
N SER A 419 78.98 -22.20 -5.96
CA SER A 419 77.78 -22.96 -5.46
C SER A 419 76.85 -22.16 -4.51
N ILE A 420 75.55 -22.43 -4.24
CA ILE A 420 74.55 -23.53 -4.39
C ILE A 420 73.19 -22.85 -4.74
N VAL A 421 72.13 -23.36 -5.40
CA VAL A 421 71.73 -24.51 -6.28
C VAL A 421 70.38 -24.10 -6.95
N ILE A 422 69.88 -24.80 -7.98
CA ILE A 422 68.50 -24.68 -8.51
C ILE A 422 67.89 -26.08 -8.66
N ASP A 423 66.64 -26.25 -8.18
CA ASP A 423 65.54 -27.14 -8.61
C ASP A 423 64.48 -27.20 -7.47
N ASP A 424 63.19 -27.51 -7.64
CA ASP A 424 62.42 -27.97 -8.81
C ASP A 424 60.97 -27.39 -8.79
N SER A 425 60.16 -27.67 -9.81
CA SER A 425 58.70 -27.38 -9.89
C SER A 425 57.86 -28.59 -9.39
N PRO A 426 56.49 -28.56 -9.33
CA PRO A 426 55.67 -28.64 -10.55
C PRO A 426 54.25 -27.98 -10.53
N SER A 427 53.73 -27.87 -11.77
CA SER A 427 52.34 -27.69 -12.24
C SER A 427 51.11 -27.91 -11.33
N LEU A 428 50.03 -27.21 -11.68
CA LEU A 428 48.74 -27.87 -12.01
C LEU A 428 47.94 -27.07 -13.07
N SER A 429 46.99 -27.71 -13.73
CA SER A 429 46.53 -27.37 -15.09
C SER A 429 45.13 -26.75 -15.20
N TYR A 430 44.96 -25.82 -16.14
CA TYR A 430 43.63 -25.38 -16.62
C TYR A 430 42.97 -26.46 -17.48
N THR A 431 41.67 -26.66 -17.29
CA THR A 431 40.82 -27.45 -18.21
C THR A 431 39.63 -26.62 -18.65
N TYR A 432 39.40 -26.51 -19.96
CA TYR A 432 38.27 -25.82 -20.57
C TYR A 432 37.15 -26.84 -20.88
N THR A 433 35.91 -26.53 -20.54
CA THR A 433 34.72 -27.25 -21.06
C THR A 433 33.65 -26.24 -21.45
N SER A 434 33.02 -26.45 -22.60
CA SER A 434 32.04 -25.52 -23.18
C SER A 434 30.76 -26.25 -23.61
N GLY A 435 29.65 -25.51 -23.64
CA GLY A 435 28.52 -25.77 -24.53
C GLY A 435 27.55 -26.91 -24.17
N LYS A 436 26.34 -26.53 -23.73
CA LYS A 436 25.05 -26.81 -24.41
C LYS A 436 23.97 -25.94 -23.76
N THR A 437 23.41 -24.96 -24.45
CA THR A 437 22.38 -25.03 -25.53
C THR A 437 20.98 -25.23 -24.96
N LEU A 438 20.08 -24.28 -25.27
CA LEU A 438 18.67 -24.31 -24.88
C LEU A 438 17.91 -25.45 -25.57
N GLN A 439 16.85 -25.93 -24.93
CA GLN A 439 15.69 -26.43 -25.65
C GLN A 439 14.42 -25.75 -25.11
N THR A 440 13.69 -25.10 -26.01
CA THR A 440 12.35 -24.55 -25.77
C THR A 440 11.31 -25.61 -26.13
N SER A 441 10.34 -25.84 -25.26
CA SER A 441 9.12 -26.58 -25.59
C SER A 441 7.89 -25.77 -25.21
N SER A 442 7.12 -25.35 -26.20
CA SER A 442 5.84 -24.67 -26.05
C SER A 442 4.69 -25.67 -26.11
N SER A 443 3.85 -25.72 -25.09
CA SER A 443 2.58 -26.46 -25.12
C SER A 443 1.45 -25.58 -24.60
N SER A 444 0.55 -25.17 -25.50
CA SER A 444 -0.65 -24.40 -25.18
C SER A 444 -1.78 -25.32 -24.72
N SER A 445 -2.37 -25.05 -23.57
CA SER A 445 -3.71 -25.54 -23.22
C SER A 445 -4.52 -24.41 -22.57
N SER A 446 -5.62 -24.05 -23.20
CA SER A 446 -6.63 -23.14 -22.68
C SER A 446 -7.53 -23.85 -21.64
N LEU A 447 -8.51 -23.10 -21.09
CA LEU A 447 -9.57 -23.58 -20.20
C LEU A 447 -9.14 -23.93 -18.76
N TYR A 448 -9.12 -22.93 -17.89
CA TYR A 448 -10.15 -22.85 -16.83
C TYR A 448 -10.28 -21.40 -16.34
N ASN A 449 -11.50 -20.86 -16.37
CA ASN A 449 -11.75 -19.47 -15.98
C ASN A 449 -13.20 -19.29 -15.51
N GLU A 450 -13.49 -19.58 -14.24
CA GLU A 450 -14.66 -19.06 -13.51
C GLU A 450 -14.59 -19.40 -12.00
N ARG A 451 -15.40 -18.70 -11.20
CA ARG A 451 -15.63 -18.88 -9.74
C ARG A 451 -14.42 -18.65 -8.82
N LEU A 452 -14.30 -17.41 -8.32
CA LEU A 452 -14.03 -17.11 -6.90
C LEU A 452 -14.27 -15.60 -6.60
N ARG A 453 -15.53 -15.20 -6.48
CA ARG A 453 -15.98 -13.87 -5.99
C ARG A 453 -17.34 -13.99 -5.28
N SER A 454 -17.34 -14.58 -4.09
CA SER A 454 -18.55 -14.67 -3.23
C SER A 454 -18.20 -15.07 -1.78
N VAL A 455 -17.53 -14.17 -1.05
CA VAL A 455 -17.44 -14.12 0.43
C VAL A 455 -17.47 -12.64 0.82
#